data_AF-A0A376FAT4-F1
#
_entry.id   AF-A0A376FAT4-F1
#
_cell.length_a   1.000
_cell.length_b   1.000
_cell.length_c   1.000
_cell.angle_alpha   90.00
_cell.angle_beta   90.00
_cell.angle_gamma   90.00
#
_symmetry.space_group_name_H-M   'P 1'
#
loop_
_entity.id
_entity.type
_entity.pdbx_description
1 polymer ?
#
loop_
_entity_poly.entity_id
_entity_poly.type
_entity_poly.pdbx_seq_one_letter_code
_entity_poly.pdbx_strand_id
1 'polypeptide(L)' 'MKKGETALLKAVNDELVNLEKNGQAAKIYDVWFGPNTPAPQPRAFKIEAR' A
#
# COMPACT_ATOMS: atom_id res chain seq x y z
N MET A 1 8.02 11.42 -9.02
CA MET A 1 9.45 11.32 -8.63
C MET A 1 10.28 12.00 -9.70
N LYS A 2 11.14 12.96 -9.36
CA LYS A 2 12.10 13.47 -10.35
C LYS A 2 13.02 12.30 -10.74
N LYS A 3 13.30 12.16 -12.03
CA LYS A 3 14.19 11.11 -12.57
C LYS A 3 15.56 11.26 -11.89
N GLY A 4 15.87 10.38 -10.92
CA GLY A 4 17.17 10.35 -10.22
C GLY A 4 17.14 10.34 -8.68
N GLU A 5 16.01 10.58 -8.01
CA GLU A 5 15.94 10.55 -6.54
C GLU A 5 15.80 9.10 -6.00
N THR A 6 16.89 8.34 -6.06
CA THR A 6 16.96 6.96 -5.56
C THR A 6 16.66 6.86 -4.05
N ALA A 7 17.08 7.87 -3.27
CA ALA A 7 16.81 7.94 -1.84
C ALA A 7 15.31 8.10 -1.55
N LEU A 8 14.61 8.95 -2.31
CA LEU A 8 13.17 9.16 -2.13
C LEU A 8 12.39 7.92 -2.58
N LEU A 9 12.77 7.31 -3.71
CA LEU A 9 12.17 6.05 -4.16
C LEU A 9 12.33 4.96 -3.09
N LYS A 10 13.54 4.82 -2.54
CA LYS A 10 13.81 3.85 -1.47
C LYS A 10 12.95 4.12 -0.24
N ALA A 11 12.89 5.36 0.24
CA ALA A 11 12.11 5.73 1.41
C ALA A 11 10.61 5.43 1.22
N VAL A 12 10.06 5.71 0.04
CA VAL A 12 8.66 5.39 -0.27
C VAL A 12 8.43 3.88 -0.33
N ASN A 13 9.31 3.12 -0.98
CA ASN A 13 9.18 1.67 -1.04
C ASN A 13 9.29 1.03 0.35
N ASP A 14 10.22 1.49 1.19
CA ASP A 14 10.39 1.01 2.55
C ASP A 14 9.11 1.26 3.39
N GLU A 15 8.53 2.45 3.28
CA GLU A 15 7.32 2.80 4.03
C GLU A 15 6.11 2.00 3.53
N LEU A 16 5.93 1.84 2.21
CA LEU A 16 4.85 1.01 1.66
C LEU A 16 4.91 -0.44 2.15
N VAL A 17 6.12 -1.01 2.27
CA VAL A 17 6.32 -2.34 2.85
C VAL A 17 6.05 -2.36 4.35
N ASN A 18 6.40 -1.29 5.08
CA ASN A 18 6.09 -1.16 6.49
C ASN A 18 4.57 -1.13 6.75
N LEU A 19 3.83 -0.34 5.97
CA LEU A 19 2.36 -0.29 6.01
C LEU A 19 1.71 -1.64 5.71
N GLU A 20 2.31 -2.45 4.81
CA GLU A 20 1.86 -3.82 4.56
C GLU A 20 2.08 -4.69 5.80
N LYS A 21 3.29 -4.68 6.36
CA LYS A 21 3.69 -5.52 7.51
C LYS A 21 2.88 -5.24 8.76
N ASN A 22 2.53 -3.97 9.00
CA ASN A 22 1.77 -3.56 10.18
C ASN A 22 0.23 -3.60 9.97
N GLY A 23 -0.23 -3.99 8.78
CA GLY A 23 -1.64 -4.10 8.43
C GLY A 23 -2.35 -2.78 8.12
N GLN A 24 -1.68 -1.63 8.15
CA GLN A 24 -2.28 -0.36 7.76
C GLN A 24 -2.66 -0.32 6.28
N ALA A 25 -1.89 -0.97 5.40
CA ALA A 25 -2.24 -1.06 3.98
C ALA A 25 -3.59 -1.77 3.76
N ALA A 26 -3.89 -2.81 4.53
CA ALA A 26 -5.19 -3.49 4.50
C ALA A 26 -6.31 -2.57 5.02
N LYS A 27 -6.08 -1.86 6.13
CA LYS A 27 -7.05 -0.89 6.67
C LYS A 27 -7.38 0.21 5.66
N ILE A 28 -6.36 0.77 4.99
CA ILE A 28 -6.57 1.79 3.94
C ILE A 28 -7.40 1.21 2.79
N TYR A 29 -7.11 -0.02 2.37
CA TYR A 29 -7.89 -0.69 1.33
C TYR A 29 -9.36 -0.85 1.75
N ASP A 30 -9.59 -1.29 2.99
CA ASP A 30 -10.94 -1.53 3.52
C ASP A 30 -11.80 -0.26 3.61
N VAL A 31 -11.19 0.92 3.77
CA VAL A 31 -11.91 2.21 3.74
C VAL A 31 -12.62 2.43 2.40
N TRP A 32 -12.03 1.97 1.30
CA TRP A 32 -12.54 2.21 -0.05
C TRP A 32 -13.25 0.98 -0.64
N PHE A 33 -12.78 -0.22 -0.31
CA PHE A 33 -13.19 -1.48 -0.94
C PHE A 33 -13.54 -2.60 0.05
N GLY A 34 -13.56 -2.29 1.35
CA GLY A 34 -13.84 -3.28 2.37
C GLY A 34 -15.29 -3.76 2.40
N PRO A 35 -15.60 -4.74 3.25
CA PRO A 35 -16.94 -5.37 3.32
C PRO A 35 -18.10 -4.41 3.59
N ASN A 36 -17.79 -3.25 4.17
CA ASN A 36 -18.78 -2.24 4.56
C ASN A 36 -18.96 -1.12 3.52
N THR A 37 -18.30 -1.20 2.35
CA THR A 37 -18.44 -0.20 1.30
C THR A 37 -19.52 -0.58 0.28
N PRO A 38 -20.05 0.37 -0.51
CA PRO A 38 -21.10 0.07 -1.49
C PRO A 38 -20.69 -0.91 -2.61
N ALA A 39 -19.38 -1.10 -2.83
CA ALA A 39 -18.83 -2.02 -3.81
C ALA A 39 -17.62 -2.75 -3.22
N PRO A 40 -17.84 -3.78 -2.39
CA PRO A 40 -16.76 -4.55 -1.79
C PRO A 40 -15.93 -5.24 -2.87
N GLN A 41 -14.61 -5.19 -2.74
CA GLN A 41 -13.68 -5.90 -3.63
C GLN A 41 -12.65 -6.64 -2.79
N PRO A 42 -12.32 -7.90 -3.11
CA PRO A 42 -11.26 -8.61 -2.40
C PRO A 42 -9.89 -8.04 -2.79
N ARG A 43 -9.01 -7.90 -1.79
CA ARG A 43 -7.64 -7.45 -2.02
C ARG A 43 -6.81 -8.56 -2.69
N ALA A 44 -6.56 -8.41 -3.98
CA ALA A 44 -5.86 -9.42 -4.80
C ALA A 44 -4.32 -9.23 -4.87
N PHE A 45 -3.74 -8.35 -4.05
CA PHE A 45 -2.31 -8.05 -4.06
C PHE A 45 -1.76 -7.82 -2.67
N LYS A 46 -0.42 -7.93 -2.56
CA LYS A 46 0.37 -7.58 -1.39
C LYS A 46 1.46 -6.61 -1.82
N ILE A 47 1.74 -5.58 -1.02
CA ILE A 47 2.80 -4.64 -1.35
C ILE A 47 4.16 -5.23 -0.98
N GLU A 48 5.03 -5.36 -1.96
CA GLU A 48 6.40 -5.87 -1.82
C GLU A 48 7.35 -4.93 -2.57
N ALA A 49 8.50 -4.61 -1.95
CA ALA A 49 9.56 -3.88 -2.64
C ALA A 49 10.37 -4.88 -3.49
N ARG A 50 10.50 -4.61 -4.79
CA ARG A 50 11.38 -5.33 -5.72
C ARG A 50 12.55 -4.45 -6.14
#